data_AF-A0A812LYU2-F1
#
_entry.id   AF-A0A812LYU2-F1
#
_cell.length_a   1.000
_cell.length_b   1.000
_cell.length_c   1.000
_cell.angle_alpha   90.00
_cell.angle_beta   90.00
_cell.angle_gamma   90.00
#
_symmetry.space_group_name_H-M   'P 1'
#
loop_
_entity.id
_entity.type
_entity.pdbx_description
1 polymer ?
#
loop_
_entity_poly.entity_id
_entity_poly.type
_entity_poly.pdbx_seq_one_letter_code
_entity_poly.pdbx_strand_id
1 'polypeptide(L)'
;MADRSFRGLALVLLLLRLFCGVPPCLLLHGNGRAVFRGSVGRLSGPAWAKLREEPCQVLDFRGQEQMWSLRLRDGRTVLAEGSKEQGFFVDHCVLPEALLFGNRATPKEVRVTETVLAGKALEARVDISRNREVFQELPFLVADRSDLARSRLAAFEDLQAHSEGERLQSAFEELTTGGLEGKCMEEAARLADSETSVEKIARVLARWQCNSQRMSVPPASGLYRLHSFLQHSCAPNCAVGVLFSTGEVLVRAIRDICKGELLTRNYEREAFLELPASERQQHLLQTRGFTCLCERCARESGEQKLEYGGKLTADSDKSAQLSSGCGTCRVQSIYGTGIGERESKRDYAQ
;
A
#
# COMPACT_ATOMS: atom_id res chain seq x y z
N MET A 1 -10.13 37.69 15.55
CA MET A 1 -8.70 37.58 15.92
C MET A 1 -8.38 36.16 16.36
N ALA A 2 -8.41 35.19 15.44
CA ALA A 2 -8.10 33.79 15.74
C ALA A 2 -7.54 33.14 14.48
N ASP A 3 -6.28 33.44 14.15
CA ASP A 3 -5.54 32.71 13.10
C ASP A 3 -4.02 32.83 13.31
N ARG A 4 -3.54 32.44 14.50
CA ARG A 4 -2.10 32.42 14.83
C ARG A 4 -1.63 31.13 15.52
N SER A 5 -2.51 30.18 15.82
CA SER A 5 -2.16 28.95 16.55
C SER A 5 -1.66 27.82 15.65
N PHE A 6 -1.98 27.81 14.34
CA PHE A 6 -1.59 26.73 13.43
C PHE A 6 -0.12 26.79 12.99
N ARG A 7 0.50 27.98 12.99
CA ARG A 7 1.93 28.14 12.63
C ARG A 7 2.88 27.72 13.76
N GLY A 8 2.44 27.72 15.01
CA GLY A 8 3.25 27.30 16.15
C GLY A 8 3.39 25.78 16.28
N LEU A 9 2.36 25.01 15.92
CA LEU A 9 2.35 23.55 16.10
C LEU A 9 3.26 22.83 15.09
N ALA A 10 3.34 23.33 13.86
CA ALA A 10 4.24 22.81 12.83
C ALA A 10 5.72 23.00 13.20
N LEU A 11 6.06 24.12 13.87
CA LEU A 11 7.43 24.42 14.31
C LEU A 11 7.84 23.56 15.52
N VAL A 12 6.90 23.26 16.43
CA VAL A 12 7.14 22.40 17.60
C VAL A 12 7.32 20.93 17.20
N LEU A 13 6.59 20.46 16.18
CA LEU A 13 6.78 19.11 15.61
C LEU A 13 8.09 18.95 14.83
N LEU A 14 8.60 20.05 14.24
CA LEU A 14 9.89 20.07 13.54
C LEU A 14 11.07 19.96 14.51
N LEU A 15 10.97 20.59 15.69
CA LEU A 15 12.07 20.66 16.66
C LEU A 15 12.17 19.41 17.57
N LEU A 16 11.06 18.72 17.84
CA LEU A 16 11.04 17.54 18.72
C LEU A 16 11.60 16.24 18.09
N ARG A 17 11.89 16.22 16.78
CA ARG A 17 12.40 15.02 16.07
C ARG A 17 13.91 15.03 15.78
N LEU A 18 14.65 16.01 16.31
CA LEU A 18 16.10 16.14 16.09
C LEU A 18 16.99 15.24 16.98
N PHE A 19 16.40 14.40 17.84
CA PHE A 19 17.16 13.47 18.67
C PHE A 19 16.91 12.03 18.23
N CYS A 20 17.87 11.48 17.47
CA CYS A 20 18.12 10.06 17.11
C CYS A 20 17.95 9.71 15.61
N GLY A 21 19.07 9.71 14.86
CA GLY A 21 19.29 8.91 13.64
C GLY A 21 18.63 9.45 12.35
N VAL A 22 19.41 10.23 11.58
CA VAL A 22 19.02 11.08 10.44
C VAL A 22 17.95 10.47 9.50
N PRO A 23 16.71 11.02 9.49
CA PRO A 23 15.70 10.70 8.48
C PRO A 23 16.04 11.37 7.12
N PRO A 24 15.46 10.91 6.00
CA PRO A 24 15.67 11.56 4.71
C PRO A 24 15.25 13.03 4.79
N CYS A 25 16.09 13.92 4.25
CA CYS A 25 15.85 15.35 4.28
C CYS A 25 14.52 15.67 3.58
N LEU A 26 13.50 16.00 4.36
CA LEU A 26 12.19 16.43 3.89
C LEU A 26 12.30 17.85 3.34
N LEU A 27 12.13 18.01 2.04
CA LEU A 27 12.14 19.30 1.34
C LEU A 27 10.69 19.71 1.03
N LEU A 28 10.37 21.01 0.93
CA LEU A 28 8.99 21.50 0.78
C LEU A 28 8.78 22.27 -0.54
N HIS A 29 7.85 21.81 -1.38
CA HIS A 29 7.55 22.32 -2.73
C HIS A 29 6.24 23.10 -2.76
N GLY A 30 6.25 24.31 -3.34
CA GLY A 30 5.07 25.17 -3.48
C GLY A 30 4.27 25.31 -2.19
N ASN A 31 2.95 25.06 -2.26
CA ASN A 31 1.98 25.09 -1.14
C ASN A 31 2.25 24.07 0.00
N GLY A 32 3.50 23.65 0.24
CA GLY A 32 3.90 22.77 1.33
C GLY A 32 3.94 21.28 0.99
N ARG A 33 4.14 20.91 -0.28
CA ARG A 33 4.30 19.49 -0.68
C ARG A 33 5.65 18.95 -0.19
N ALA A 34 5.65 17.86 0.56
CA ALA A 34 6.89 17.16 0.91
C ALA A 34 7.52 16.49 -0.32
N VAL A 35 8.81 16.74 -0.54
CA VAL A 35 9.64 16.16 -1.61
C VAL A 35 10.95 15.69 -0.97
N PHE A 36 11.49 14.55 -1.40
CA PHE A 36 12.71 14.01 -0.82
C PHE A 36 13.90 14.30 -1.74
N ARG A 37 15.11 14.31 -1.19
CA ARG A 37 16.30 14.25 -2.03
C ARG A 37 16.28 12.94 -2.83
N GLY A 38 16.61 13.01 -4.11
CA GLY A 38 16.52 11.88 -5.03
C GLY A 38 15.20 11.80 -5.80
N SER A 39 14.16 12.53 -5.36
CA SER A 39 12.86 12.61 -6.03
C SER A 39 12.99 13.01 -7.50
N VAL A 40 12.37 12.26 -8.40
CA VAL A 40 12.25 12.67 -9.82
C VAL A 40 10.95 13.45 -10.01
N GLY A 41 10.98 14.59 -10.71
CA GLY A 41 9.82 15.39 -11.09
C GLY A 41 10.06 16.12 -12.42
N ARG A 42 9.18 17.06 -12.81
CA ARG A 42 9.27 17.79 -14.09
C ARG A 42 9.37 19.30 -13.88
N LEU A 43 10.01 19.95 -14.84
CA LEU A 43 10.02 21.41 -14.91
C LEU A 43 8.74 21.90 -15.61
N SER A 44 8.21 23.04 -15.18
CA SER A 44 6.92 23.57 -15.63
C SER A 44 6.99 25.08 -15.84
N GLY A 45 6.18 25.59 -16.76
CA GLY A 45 6.12 27.02 -17.08
C GLY A 45 7.05 27.47 -18.23
N PRO A 46 6.93 28.74 -18.65
CA PRO A 46 7.49 29.23 -19.91
C PRO A 46 9.02 29.14 -19.99
N ALA A 47 9.71 29.38 -18.88
CA ALA A 47 11.17 29.30 -18.79
C ALA A 47 11.72 27.89 -19.10
N TRP A 48 10.89 26.87 -18.88
CA TRP A 48 11.27 25.47 -19.02
C TRP A 48 10.55 24.77 -20.18
N ALA A 49 9.92 25.51 -21.10
CA ALA A 49 9.10 24.94 -22.17
C ALA A 49 9.81 23.84 -22.99
N LYS A 50 11.14 23.95 -23.17
CA LYS A 50 11.96 22.97 -23.88
C LYS A 50 12.32 21.72 -23.06
N LEU A 51 12.25 21.82 -21.73
CA LEU A 51 12.64 20.77 -20.77
C LEU A 51 11.43 20.21 -20.01
N ARG A 52 10.21 20.61 -20.37
CA ARG A 52 8.99 20.29 -19.59
C ARG A 52 8.67 18.79 -19.55
N GLU A 53 9.08 18.06 -20.58
CA GLU A 53 8.89 16.61 -20.68
C GLU A 53 10.10 15.83 -20.15
N GLU A 54 11.19 16.52 -19.79
CA GLU A 54 12.39 15.87 -19.29
C GLU A 54 12.30 15.68 -17.77
N PRO A 55 12.52 14.45 -17.26
CA PRO A 55 12.59 14.22 -15.83
C PRO A 55 13.82 14.91 -15.24
N CYS A 56 13.68 15.45 -14.05
CA CYS A 56 14.76 16.03 -13.27
C CYS A 56 14.75 15.51 -11.84
N GLN A 57 15.94 15.27 -11.28
CA GLN A 57 16.11 14.72 -9.95
C GLN A 57 16.37 15.83 -8.93
N VAL A 58 15.66 15.81 -7.82
CA VAL A 58 15.80 16.73 -6.70
C VAL A 58 17.10 16.45 -5.96
N LEU A 59 17.95 17.46 -5.86
CA LEU A 59 19.20 17.41 -5.11
C LEU A 59 19.02 18.00 -3.71
N ASP A 60 18.46 19.20 -3.62
CA ASP A 60 18.15 19.89 -2.37
C ASP A 60 17.14 21.03 -2.59
N PHE A 61 16.73 21.66 -1.49
CA PHE A 61 15.98 22.90 -1.48
C PHE A 61 16.78 24.00 -0.78
N ARG A 62 17.03 25.09 -1.51
CA ARG A 62 17.78 26.25 -1.04
C ARG A 62 16.81 27.22 -0.37
N GLY A 63 16.60 27.02 0.93
CA GLY A 63 15.60 27.79 1.70
C GLY A 63 15.78 29.31 1.68
N GLN A 64 17.01 29.83 1.56
CA GLN A 64 17.25 31.27 1.44
C GLN A 64 16.81 31.84 0.08
N GLU A 65 17.02 31.07 -0.99
CA GLU A 65 16.71 31.46 -2.37
C GLU A 65 15.27 31.08 -2.75
N GLN A 66 14.61 30.22 -1.96
CA GLN A 66 13.34 29.56 -2.30
C GLN A 66 13.41 28.77 -3.62
N MET A 67 14.60 28.23 -3.92
CA MET A 67 14.88 27.51 -5.17
C MET A 67 15.15 26.02 -4.93
N TRP A 68 14.72 25.19 -5.87
CA TRP A 68 15.08 23.79 -5.96
C TRP A 68 16.35 23.60 -6.74
N SER A 69 17.31 22.86 -6.20
CA SER A 69 18.44 22.35 -6.96
C SER A 69 18.04 21.03 -7.61
N LEU A 70 18.02 21.00 -8.94
CA LEU A 70 17.55 19.87 -9.73
C LEU A 70 18.64 19.41 -10.70
N ARG A 71 18.80 18.11 -10.87
CA ARG A 71 19.68 17.49 -11.87
C ARG A 71 18.86 17.08 -13.08
N LEU A 72 19.19 17.63 -14.25
CA LEU A 72 18.62 17.23 -15.53
C LEU A 72 19.18 15.87 -15.99
N ARG A 73 18.54 15.26 -16.98
CA ARG A 73 18.96 13.98 -17.56
C ARG A 73 20.37 14.01 -18.14
N ASP A 74 20.79 15.14 -18.69
CA ASP A 74 22.14 15.35 -19.22
C ASP A 74 23.22 15.64 -18.15
N GLY A 75 22.83 15.57 -16.87
CA GLY A 75 23.72 15.77 -15.72
C GLY A 75 23.88 17.23 -15.29
N ARG A 76 23.38 18.20 -16.06
CA ARG A 76 23.42 19.62 -15.65
C ARG A 76 22.57 19.84 -14.41
N THR A 77 23.01 20.75 -13.56
CA THR A 77 22.22 21.20 -12.40
C THR A 77 21.57 22.54 -12.72
N VAL A 78 20.27 22.65 -12.44
CA VAL A 78 19.48 23.87 -12.60
C VAL A 78 18.82 24.25 -11.29
N LEU A 79 18.47 25.54 -11.18
CA LEU A 79 17.66 26.06 -10.09
C LEU A 79 16.28 26.42 -10.59
N ALA A 80 15.23 25.96 -9.91
CA ALA A 80 13.86 26.27 -10.27
C ALA A 80 13.03 26.70 -9.04
N GLU A 81 12.17 27.69 -9.22
CA GLU A 81 11.22 28.10 -8.18
C GLU A 81 10.17 27.01 -7.92
N GLY A 82 9.57 26.99 -6.74
CA GLY A 82 8.45 26.11 -6.41
C GLY A 82 7.09 26.70 -6.78
N SER A 83 6.82 27.04 -8.04
CA SER A 83 5.51 27.60 -8.46
C SER A 83 4.93 26.88 -9.67
N LYS A 84 3.60 26.82 -9.76
CA LYS A 84 2.87 26.23 -10.91
C LYS A 84 3.05 27.01 -12.21
N GLU A 85 3.51 28.25 -12.12
CA GLU A 85 3.53 29.19 -13.24
C GLU A 85 4.94 29.32 -13.84
N GLN A 86 6.01 29.16 -13.05
CA GLN A 86 7.39 29.43 -13.48
C GLN A 86 8.43 28.53 -12.79
N GLY A 87 8.13 27.25 -12.56
CA GLY A 87 8.93 26.47 -11.62
C GLY A 87 9.00 24.96 -11.85
N PHE A 88 9.55 24.28 -10.85
CA PHE A 88 9.45 22.83 -10.69
C PHE A 88 8.00 22.46 -10.34
N PHE A 89 7.44 21.39 -10.90
CA PHE A 89 6.17 20.82 -10.46
C PHE A 89 6.31 19.30 -10.29
N VAL A 90 5.85 18.81 -9.14
CA VAL A 90 5.83 17.37 -8.86
C VAL A 90 4.47 16.83 -9.30
N ASP A 91 4.37 16.34 -10.55
CA ASP A 91 3.23 15.53 -11.03
C ASP A 91 3.23 14.15 -10.36
N HIS A 92 4.42 13.60 -10.20
CA HIS A 92 4.69 12.34 -9.54
C HIS A 92 6.11 12.37 -8.99
N CYS A 93 6.43 11.42 -8.14
CA CYS A 93 7.72 11.32 -7.48
C CYS A 93 8.19 9.87 -7.47
N VAL A 94 9.40 9.63 -7.96
CA VAL A 94 10.12 8.35 -7.78
C VAL A 94 11.07 8.50 -6.59
N LEU A 95 10.99 7.58 -5.62
CA LEU A 95 11.74 7.61 -4.37
C LEU A 95 12.58 6.34 -4.23
N PRO A 96 13.69 6.21 -4.97
CA PRO A 96 14.55 5.03 -4.88
C PRO A 96 15.09 4.81 -3.47
N GLU A 97 15.34 5.89 -2.74
CA GLU A 97 15.73 5.85 -1.35
C GLU A 97 14.67 5.22 -0.45
N ALA A 98 13.38 5.25 -0.79
CA ALA A 98 12.39 4.53 0.00
C ALA A 98 12.61 3.00 -0.05
N LEU A 99 13.19 2.49 -1.14
CA LEU A 99 13.59 1.09 -1.24
C LEU A 99 14.96 0.81 -0.59
N LEU A 100 15.86 1.80 -0.50
CA LEU A 100 17.22 1.69 0.05
C LEU A 100 17.29 2.00 1.57
N PHE A 101 16.60 3.05 1.97
CA PHE A 101 16.55 3.71 3.28
C PHE A 101 15.15 3.69 3.91
N GLY A 102 14.18 2.96 3.35
CA GLY A 102 13.02 2.51 4.12
C GLY A 102 13.55 1.81 5.36
N ASN A 103 13.31 2.41 6.53
CA ASN A 103 14.19 2.41 7.70
C ASN A 103 14.21 1.08 8.48
N ARG A 104 14.57 -0.01 7.79
CA ARG A 104 15.03 -1.36 8.15
C ARG A 104 14.79 -2.24 6.91
N ALA A 105 15.79 -3.00 6.47
CA ALA A 105 15.54 -4.27 5.78
C ALA A 105 14.32 -4.93 6.41
N THR A 106 13.34 -5.42 5.62
CA THR A 106 12.05 -5.97 6.07
C THR A 106 12.01 -6.20 7.59
N PRO A 107 11.24 -5.40 8.35
CA PRO A 107 11.31 -5.35 9.81
C PRO A 107 11.48 -6.75 10.38
N LYS A 108 12.39 -6.93 11.35
CA LYS A 108 12.74 -8.27 11.87
C LYS A 108 11.53 -9.00 12.45
N GLU A 109 10.49 -8.26 12.77
CA GLU A 109 9.20 -8.69 13.27
C GLU A 109 8.31 -9.32 12.18
N VAL A 110 8.60 -9.12 10.89
CA VAL A 110 7.79 -9.61 9.77
C VAL A 110 8.62 -10.33 8.70
N ARG A 111 7.98 -11.18 7.93
CA ARG A 111 8.53 -11.73 6.68
C ARG A 111 7.51 -11.63 5.57
N VAL A 112 8.01 -11.47 4.35
CA VAL A 112 7.21 -11.77 3.16
C VAL A 112 7.11 -13.28 3.03
N THR A 113 5.89 -13.78 2.86
CA THR A 113 5.58 -15.17 2.54
C THR A 113 4.71 -15.21 1.30
N GLU A 114 4.60 -16.37 0.66
CA GLU A 114 3.63 -16.60 -0.41
C GLU A 114 2.42 -17.37 0.12
N THR A 115 1.26 -17.07 -0.45
CA THR A 115 -0.03 -17.66 -0.14
C THR A 115 -0.69 -18.08 -1.44
N VAL A 116 -1.39 -19.21 -1.42
CA VAL A 116 -2.06 -19.75 -2.61
C VAL A 116 -3.12 -18.78 -3.16
N LEU A 117 -3.82 -18.08 -2.26
CA LEU A 117 -4.96 -17.24 -2.61
C LEU A 117 -4.60 -15.81 -2.99
N ALA A 118 -3.51 -15.26 -2.46
CA ALA A 118 -3.25 -13.83 -2.58
C ALA A 118 -1.82 -13.48 -3.03
N GLY A 119 -1.04 -14.48 -3.47
CA GLY A 119 0.36 -14.28 -3.82
C GLY A 119 1.15 -13.89 -2.59
N LYS A 120 1.81 -12.73 -2.60
CA LYS A 120 2.65 -12.28 -1.47
C LYS A 120 1.81 -11.77 -0.30
N ALA A 121 2.20 -12.16 0.91
CA ALA A 121 1.61 -11.71 2.16
C ALA A 121 2.70 -11.38 3.19
N LEU A 122 2.35 -10.62 4.24
CA LEU A 122 3.19 -10.46 5.42
C LEU A 122 2.79 -11.43 6.52
N GLU A 123 3.78 -12.05 7.15
CA GLU A 123 3.63 -12.96 8.29
C GLU A 123 4.48 -12.49 9.47
N ALA A 124 3.96 -12.59 10.68
CA ALA A 124 4.67 -12.22 11.91
C ALA A 124 5.78 -13.23 12.24
N ARG A 125 7.02 -12.76 12.43
CA ARG A 125 8.17 -13.59 12.86
C ARG A 125 8.24 -13.76 14.38
N VAL A 126 7.55 -12.91 15.13
CA VAL A 126 7.52 -12.84 16.58
C VAL A 126 6.09 -12.55 17.03
N ASP A 127 5.79 -12.75 18.32
CA ASP A 127 4.53 -12.27 18.88
C ASP A 127 4.55 -10.75 18.94
N ILE A 128 3.46 -10.11 18.50
CA ILE A 128 3.30 -8.65 18.46
C ILE A 128 2.09 -8.29 19.31
N SER A 129 2.33 -7.59 20.41
CA SER A 129 1.25 -7.14 21.29
C SER A 129 0.38 -6.05 20.64
N ARG A 130 -0.88 -5.99 21.05
CA ARG A 130 -1.82 -4.93 20.69
C ARG A 130 -1.21 -3.54 20.89
N ASN A 131 -1.56 -2.62 19.99
CA ASN A 131 -1.11 -1.23 19.92
C ASN A 131 0.39 -1.05 19.62
N ARG A 132 1.16 -2.13 19.43
CA ARG A 132 2.55 -2.01 18.96
C ARG A 132 2.59 -1.57 17.51
N GLU A 133 3.49 -0.65 17.23
CA GLU A 133 3.90 -0.36 15.86
C GLU A 133 4.60 -1.59 15.30
N VAL A 134 4.16 -2.02 14.12
CA VAL A 134 4.75 -3.14 13.39
C VAL A 134 5.86 -2.61 12.49
N PHE A 135 5.53 -1.65 11.63
CA PHE A 135 6.50 -0.98 10.76
C PHE A 135 5.99 0.35 10.22
N GLN A 136 6.95 1.13 9.73
CA GLN A 136 6.71 2.32 8.94
C GLN A 136 7.38 2.16 7.57
N GLU A 137 6.77 2.71 6.53
CA GLU A 137 7.29 2.62 5.18
C GLU A 137 7.01 3.91 4.39
N LEU A 138 8.04 4.44 3.74
CA LEU A 138 7.91 5.55 2.81
C LEU A 138 7.37 5.06 1.46
N PRO A 139 6.58 5.86 0.74
CA PRO A 139 6.19 5.51 -0.61
C PRO A 139 7.43 5.46 -1.51
N PHE A 140 7.52 4.49 -2.41
CA PHE A 140 8.56 4.45 -3.44
C PHE A 140 8.12 5.11 -4.75
N LEU A 141 6.80 5.28 -4.94
CA LEU A 141 6.20 6.11 -5.98
C LEU A 141 5.09 6.97 -5.39
N VAL A 142 4.94 8.19 -5.87
CA VAL A 142 3.81 9.08 -5.58
C VAL A 142 3.27 9.63 -6.89
N ALA A 143 1.96 9.70 -7.06
CA ALA A 143 1.30 10.28 -8.23
C ALA A 143 0.20 11.27 -7.80
N ASP A 144 0.12 12.43 -8.46
CA ASP A 144 -0.87 13.48 -8.21
C ASP A 144 -2.30 12.99 -8.55
N ARG A 145 -3.30 13.62 -7.94
CA ARG A 145 -4.72 13.28 -8.08
C ARG A 145 -5.46 14.07 -9.16
N SER A 146 -4.88 15.10 -9.76
CA SER A 146 -5.55 15.92 -10.79
C SER A 146 -5.77 15.17 -12.11
N ASP A 147 -4.77 14.42 -12.57
CA ASP A 147 -4.86 13.48 -13.69
C ASP A 147 -4.19 12.17 -13.27
N LEU A 148 -4.98 11.30 -12.64
CA LEU A 148 -4.46 10.18 -11.89
C LEU A 148 -3.81 9.14 -12.80
N ALA A 149 -4.43 8.77 -13.93
CA ALA A 149 -3.82 7.78 -14.82
C ALA A 149 -2.59 8.30 -15.55
N ARG A 150 -2.60 9.55 -16.04
CA ARG A 150 -1.40 10.12 -16.65
C ARG A 150 -0.25 10.20 -15.65
N SER A 151 -0.51 10.69 -14.44
CA SER A 151 0.53 10.82 -13.40
C SER A 151 1.06 9.44 -12.97
N ARG A 152 0.20 8.42 -12.92
CA ARG A 152 0.59 7.04 -12.59
C ARG A 152 1.42 6.36 -13.66
N LEU A 153 1.10 6.58 -14.93
CA LEU A 153 1.87 6.09 -16.07
C LEU A 153 3.23 6.78 -16.12
N ALA A 154 3.24 8.11 -16.03
CA ALA A 154 4.45 8.92 -16.01
C ALA A 154 5.39 8.53 -14.84
N ALA A 155 4.83 8.23 -13.66
CA ALA A 155 5.59 7.72 -12.52
C ALA A 155 6.28 6.38 -12.81
N PHE A 156 5.64 5.51 -13.58
CA PHE A 156 6.22 4.23 -13.99
C PHE A 156 7.30 4.41 -15.06
N GLU A 157 7.06 5.26 -16.07
CA GLU A 157 8.05 5.57 -17.12
C GLU A 157 9.33 6.17 -16.54
N ASP A 158 9.20 7.15 -15.65
CA ASP A 158 10.35 7.78 -15.00
C ASP A 158 11.08 6.81 -14.06
N LEU A 159 10.35 5.88 -13.45
CA LEU A 159 10.94 4.77 -12.71
C LEU A 159 11.79 3.88 -13.63
N GLN A 160 11.31 3.54 -14.83
CA GLN A 160 12.08 2.73 -15.79
C GLN A 160 13.33 3.46 -16.30
N ALA A 161 13.25 4.79 -16.44
CA ALA A 161 14.37 5.62 -16.88
C ALA A 161 15.39 5.93 -15.76
N HIS A 162 15.08 5.60 -14.51
CA HIS A 162 15.93 5.89 -13.36
C HIS A 162 17.20 5.02 -13.34
N SER A 163 18.29 5.51 -12.75
CA SER A 163 19.55 4.75 -12.61
C SER A 163 19.38 3.42 -11.84
N GLU A 164 18.52 3.44 -10.81
CA GLU A 164 18.05 2.25 -10.06
C GLU A 164 16.82 1.57 -10.69
N GLY A 165 16.57 1.79 -11.99
CA GLY A 165 15.34 1.39 -12.67
C GLY A 165 15.03 -0.10 -12.58
N GLU A 166 16.04 -0.97 -12.70
CA GLU A 166 15.84 -2.43 -12.58
C GLU A 166 15.30 -2.84 -11.21
N ARG A 167 15.86 -2.28 -10.13
CA ARG A 167 15.42 -2.57 -8.75
C ARG A 167 14.01 -2.05 -8.50
N LEU A 168 13.74 -0.83 -8.94
CA LEU A 168 12.44 -0.21 -8.77
C LEU A 168 11.36 -0.93 -9.59
N GLN A 169 11.71 -1.34 -10.81
CA GLN A 169 10.84 -2.12 -11.68
C GLN A 169 10.54 -3.48 -11.07
N SER A 170 11.55 -4.16 -10.53
CA SER A 170 11.34 -5.41 -9.79
C SER A 170 10.35 -5.21 -8.64
N ALA A 171 10.54 -4.19 -7.79
CA ALA A 171 9.63 -3.90 -6.68
C ALA A 171 8.20 -3.56 -7.15
N PHE A 172 8.06 -2.82 -8.26
CA PHE A 172 6.77 -2.51 -8.86
C PHE A 172 6.07 -3.76 -9.43
N GLU A 173 6.83 -4.66 -10.05
CA GLU A 173 6.31 -5.89 -10.65
C GLU A 173 5.85 -6.91 -9.61
N GLU A 174 6.37 -6.86 -8.39
CA GLU A 174 5.87 -7.66 -7.25
C GLU A 174 4.44 -7.27 -6.82
N LEU A 175 3.97 -6.07 -7.21
CA LEU A 175 2.64 -5.60 -6.86
C LEU A 175 1.59 -6.29 -7.73
N THR A 176 0.52 -6.77 -7.08
CA THR A 176 -0.60 -7.43 -7.76
C THR A 176 -1.44 -6.44 -8.57
N THR A 177 -1.94 -6.86 -9.73
CA THR A 177 -2.96 -6.13 -10.48
C THR A 177 -4.37 -6.39 -9.94
N GLY A 178 -4.55 -7.43 -9.12
CA GLY A 178 -5.86 -7.88 -8.64
C GLY A 178 -6.82 -8.30 -9.75
N GLY A 179 -6.33 -8.59 -10.96
CA GLY A 179 -7.16 -8.84 -12.13
C GLY A 179 -7.97 -7.63 -12.59
N LEU A 180 -7.57 -6.41 -12.21
CA LEU A 180 -8.30 -5.17 -12.51
C LEU A 180 -7.95 -4.55 -13.87
N GLU A 181 -7.13 -5.18 -14.69
CA GLU A 181 -6.69 -4.67 -15.99
C GLU A 181 -7.89 -4.31 -16.87
N GLY A 182 -8.91 -5.17 -16.91
CA GLY A 182 -10.14 -4.94 -17.66
C GLY A 182 -10.85 -3.63 -17.27
N LYS A 183 -10.79 -3.22 -16.00
CA LYS A 183 -11.37 -1.96 -15.51
C LYS A 183 -10.51 -0.74 -15.85
N CYS A 184 -9.25 -0.95 -16.20
CA CYS A 184 -8.31 0.10 -16.56
C CYS A 184 -8.21 0.32 -18.09
N MET A 185 -8.82 -0.55 -18.91
CA MET A 185 -8.65 -0.52 -20.37
C MET A 185 -9.10 0.78 -21.01
N GLU A 186 -10.23 1.35 -20.59
CA GLU A 186 -10.74 2.60 -21.18
C GLU A 186 -9.79 3.78 -20.91
N GLU A 187 -9.32 3.90 -19.66
CA GLU A 187 -8.38 4.97 -19.28
C GLU A 187 -7.00 4.75 -19.92
N ALA A 188 -6.57 3.49 -20.03
CA ALA A 188 -5.35 3.09 -20.73
C ALA A 188 -5.39 3.42 -22.23
N ALA A 189 -6.53 3.19 -22.90
CA ALA A 189 -6.69 3.49 -24.32
C ALA A 189 -6.55 4.99 -24.64
N ARG A 190 -6.90 5.87 -23.69
CA ARG A 190 -6.74 7.33 -23.84
C ARG A 190 -5.28 7.79 -23.70
N LEU A 191 -4.43 6.95 -23.11
CA LEU A 191 -3.01 7.25 -22.85
C LEU A 191 -2.06 6.49 -23.79
N ALA A 192 -2.55 5.45 -24.48
CA ALA A 192 -1.73 4.66 -25.39
C ALA A 192 -1.22 5.49 -26.57
N ASP A 193 0.00 5.16 -26.99
CA ASP A 193 0.68 5.76 -28.12
C ASP A 193 1.34 4.69 -29.00
N SER A 194 2.21 5.09 -29.93
CA SER A 194 2.91 4.15 -30.81
C SER A 194 3.92 3.24 -30.11
N GLU A 195 4.37 3.60 -28.90
CA GLU A 195 5.41 2.89 -28.16
C GLU A 195 4.85 2.00 -27.04
N THR A 196 3.70 2.37 -26.47
CA THR A 196 3.13 1.72 -25.30
C THR A 196 1.71 1.23 -25.55
N SER A 197 1.53 -0.10 -25.49
CA SER A 197 0.22 -0.73 -25.71
C SER A 197 -0.77 -0.50 -24.56
N VAL A 198 -2.07 -0.55 -24.88
CA VAL A 198 -3.18 -0.42 -23.92
C VAL A 198 -3.04 -1.42 -22.77
N GLU A 199 -2.65 -2.67 -23.05
CA GLU A 199 -2.51 -3.72 -22.05
C GLU A 199 -1.34 -3.47 -21.10
N LYS A 200 -0.26 -2.85 -21.58
CA LYS A 200 0.86 -2.44 -20.72
C LYS A 200 0.42 -1.33 -19.77
N ILE A 201 -0.28 -0.31 -20.28
CA ILE A 201 -0.79 0.79 -19.45
C ILE A 201 -1.84 0.29 -18.45
N ALA A 202 -2.77 -0.56 -18.88
CA ALA A 202 -3.81 -1.13 -18.01
C ALA A 202 -3.22 -1.90 -16.82
N ARG A 203 -2.13 -2.65 -17.03
CA ARG A 203 -1.40 -3.33 -15.93
C ARG A 203 -0.75 -2.36 -14.95
N VAL A 204 -0.16 -1.26 -15.45
CA VAL A 204 0.40 -0.20 -14.59
C VAL A 204 -0.70 0.42 -13.73
N LEU A 205 -1.82 0.82 -14.36
CA LEU A 205 -2.95 1.43 -13.66
C LEU A 205 -3.61 0.48 -12.65
N ALA A 206 -3.75 -0.80 -12.99
CA ALA A 206 -4.31 -1.82 -12.10
C ALA A 206 -3.46 -2.01 -10.82
N ARG A 207 -2.13 -2.03 -10.95
CA ARG A 207 -1.23 -2.07 -9.78
C ARG A 207 -1.42 -0.85 -8.88
N TRP A 208 -1.51 0.34 -9.47
CA TRP A 208 -1.82 1.54 -8.70
C TRP A 208 -3.18 1.46 -8.00
N GLN A 209 -4.22 0.97 -8.68
CA GLN A 209 -5.56 0.85 -8.13
C GLN A 209 -5.61 -0.13 -6.93
N CYS A 210 -4.88 -1.24 -7.00
CA CYS A 210 -4.86 -2.25 -5.94
C CYS A 210 -4.02 -1.85 -4.74
N ASN A 211 -2.90 -1.17 -4.95
CA ASN A 211 -1.83 -1.09 -3.95
C ASN A 211 -1.64 0.33 -3.35
N SER A 212 -2.28 1.35 -3.93
CA SER A 212 -2.02 2.73 -3.51
C SER A 212 -2.76 3.15 -2.24
N GLN A 213 -2.15 4.08 -1.51
CA GLN A 213 -2.80 4.81 -0.41
C GLN A 213 -3.03 6.27 -0.78
N ARG A 214 -4.16 6.80 -0.31
CA ARG A 214 -4.46 8.22 -0.46
C ARG A 214 -3.63 9.03 0.53
N MET A 215 -2.97 10.05 -0.01
CA MET A 215 -2.33 11.12 0.76
C MET A 215 -3.23 12.35 0.75
N SER A 216 -3.23 13.10 1.85
CA SER A 216 -4.19 14.20 2.05
C SER A 216 -3.59 15.58 1.81
N VAL A 217 -2.30 15.78 2.06
CA VAL A 217 -1.64 17.09 1.97
C VAL A 217 -0.25 16.96 1.34
N PRO A 218 -0.11 17.19 0.02
CA PRO A 218 -1.18 17.42 -0.96
C PRO A 218 -2.01 16.14 -1.22
N PRO A 219 -3.19 16.27 -1.86
CA PRO A 219 -3.90 15.12 -2.40
C PRO A 219 -3.05 14.37 -3.42
N ALA A 220 -2.63 13.15 -3.09
CA ALA A 220 -1.84 12.29 -3.97
C ALA A 220 -2.20 10.82 -3.72
N SER A 221 -1.62 9.92 -4.51
CA SER A 221 -1.59 8.48 -4.26
C SER A 221 -0.15 8.01 -4.13
N GLY A 222 0.16 7.23 -3.08
CA GLY A 222 1.49 6.64 -2.88
C GLY A 222 1.46 5.12 -3.07
N LEU A 223 2.54 4.54 -3.60
CA LEU A 223 2.79 3.10 -3.63
C LEU A 223 3.90 2.73 -2.65
N TYR A 224 3.70 1.58 -2.01
CA TYR A 224 4.53 1.05 -0.95
C TYR A 224 4.78 -0.43 -1.27
N ARG A 225 5.90 -1.00 -0.83
CA ARG A 225 6.21 -2.40 -1.13
C ARG A 225 5.62 -3.32 -0.07
N LEU A 226 6.04 -3.20 1.19
CA LEU A 226 5.62 -4.10 2.27
C LEU A 226 4.14 -3.91 2.62
N HIS A 227 3.67 -2.67 2.70
CA HIS A 227 2.26 -2.38 2.94
C HIS A 227 1.34 -3.04 1.90
N SER A 228 1.79 -3.19 0.65
CA SER A 228 1.01 -3.83 -0.41
C SER A 228 0.85 -5.35 -0.22
N PHE A 229 1.63 -5.96 0.67
CA PHE A 229 1.50 -7.36 1.05
C PHE A 229 0.64 -7.57 2.31
N LEU A 230 0.09 -6.51 2.89
CA LEU A 230 -0.93 -6.65 3.94
C LEU A 230 -2.23 -7.12 3.30
N GLN A 231 -2.68 -8.31 3.67
CA GLN A 231 -3.87 -8.92 3.07
C GLN A 231 -5.17 -8.34 3.63
N HIS A 232 -6.26 -8.49 2.87
CA HIS A 232 -7.58 -8.10 3.38
C HIS A 232 -8.08 -9.08 4.44
N SER A 233 -8.67 -8.56 5.52
CA SER A 233 -9.55 -9.31 6.41
C SER A 233 -10.69 -8.42 6.90
N CYS A 234 -11.91 -8.96 6.95
CA CYS A 234 -13.05 -8.30 7.58
C CYS A 234 -12.99 -8.35 9.13
N ALA A 235 -12.03 -9.10 9.69
CA ALA A 235 -11.60 -9.04 11.08
C ALA A 235 -10.08 -8.83 11.11
N PRO A 236 -9.61 -7.61 10.78
CA PRO A 236 -8.18 -7.35 10.62
C PRO A 236 -7.44 -7.41 11.95
N ASN A 237 -6.12 -7.59 11.86
CA ASN A 237 -5.23 -7.51 13.03
C ASN A 237 -4.30 -6.30 13.01
N CYS A 238 -4.25 -5.57 11.89
CA CYS A 238 -3.52 -4.33 11.74
C CYS A 238 -4.43 -3.17 11.27
N ALA A 239 -4.13 -1.98 11.77
CA ALA A 239 -4.62 -0.71 11.23
C ALA A 239 -3.48 0.00 10.49
N VAL A 240 -3.83 0.75 9.44
CA VAL A 240 -2.89 1.52 8.63
C VAL A 240 -3.28 3.00 8.68
N GLY A 241 -2.32 3.84 9.06
CA GLY A 241 -2.42 5.30 8.94
C GLY A 241 -1.43 5.83 7.93
N VAL A 242 -1.70 6.99 7.35
CA VAL A 242 -0.75 7.72 6.48
C VAL A 242 -0.39 9.02 7.20
N LEU A 243 0.91 9.23 7.46
CA LEU A 243 1.39 10.45 8.09
C LEU A 243 1.23 11.64 7.13
N PHE A 244 0.48 12.65 7.57
CA PHE A 244 0.15 13.82 6.75
C PHE A 244 1.36 14.56 6.19
N SER A 245 2.47 14.61 6.94
CA SER A 245 3.66 15.38 6.57
C SER A 245 4.58 14.69 5.58
N THR A 246 4.57 13.35 5.53
CA THR A 246 5.56 12.56 4.78
C THR A 246 4.94 11.60 3.76
N GLY A 247 3.64 11.30 3.89
CA GLY A 247 3.03 10.19 3.17
C GLY A 247 3.43 8.82 3.71
N GLU A 248 4.24 8.73 4.75
CA GLU A 248 4.68 7.46 5.33
C GLU A 248 3.47 6.66 5.83
N VAL A 249 3.40 5.38 5.47
CA VAL A 249 2.41 4.47 6.07
C VAL A 249 2.94 3.98 7.41
N LEU A 250 2.06 4.01 8.41
CA LEU A 250 2.28 3.49 9.75
C LEU A 250 1.34 2.30 9.97
N VAL A 251 1.90 1.13 10.23
CA VAL A 251 1.15 -0.10 10.48
C VAL A 251 1.22 -0.44 11.97
N ARG A 252 0.05 -0.57 12.60
CA ARG A 252 -0.06 -0.85 14.05
C ARG A 252 -0.96 -2.06 14.29
N ALA A 253 -0.54 -2.94 15.19
CA ALA A 253 -1.36 -4.05 15.63
C ALA A 253 -2.58 -3.54 16.43
N ILE A 254 -3.79 -3.97 16.09
CA ILE A 254 -5.03 -3.59 16.80
C ILE A 254 -5.53 -4.67 17.76
N ARG A 255 -4.91 -5.85 17.71
CA ARG A 255 -4.99 -6.94 18.68
C ARG A 255 -3.64 -7.62 18.79
N ASP A 256 -3.50 -8.56 19.72
CA ASP A 256 -2.32 -9.41 19.76
C ASP A 256 -2.24 -10.27 18.49
N ILE A 257 -1.03 -10.40 17.94
CA ILE A 257 -0.72 -11.17 16.74
C ILE A 257 0.31 -12.22 17.13
N CYS A 258 0.00 -13.49 16.88
CA CYS A 258 0.92 -14.57 17.20
C CYS A 258 2.00 -14.69 16.12
N LYS A 259 3.19 -15.16 16.50
CA LYS A 259 4.20 -15.62 15.53
C LYS A 259 3.59 -16.63 14.56
N GLY A 260 3.84 -16.44 13.27
CA GLY A 260 3.30 -17.26 12.18
C GLY A 260 1.97 -16.78 11.64
N GLU A 261 1.32 -15.80 12.29
CA GLU A 261 0.05 -15.26 11.81
C GLU A 261 0.27 -14.26 10.67
N LEU A 262 -0.62 -14.26 9.68
CA LEU A 262 -0.61 -13.28 8.60
C LEU A 262 -1.05 -11.89 9.10
N LEU A 263 -0.37 -10.84 8.67
CA LEU A 263 -0.76 -9.47 8.94
C LEU A 263 -1.83 -9.05 7.94
N THR A 264 -2.97 -8.60 8.46
CA THR A 264 -4.15 -8.27 7.66
C THR A 264 -4.73 -6.92 8.05
N ARG A 265 -5.35 -6.25 7.08
CA ARG A 265 -6.00 -4.96 7.24
C ARG A 265 -7.36 -4.92 6.56
N ASN A 266 -8.19 -3.93 6.91
CA ASN A 266 -9.33 -3.57 6.07
C ASN A 266 -8.85 -2.73 4.87
N TYR A 267 -9.31 -3.07 3.67
CA TYR A 267 -8.99 -2.33 2.43
C TYR A 267 -9.95 -1.16 2.21
N GLU A 268 -11.14 -1.25 2.80
CA GLU A 268 -12.23 -0.32 2.60
C GLU A 268 -12.39 0.61 3.82
N ARG A 269 -13.40 1.48 3.78
CA ARG A 269 -13.72 2.36 4.92
C ARG A 269 -14.37 1.58 6.05
N GLU A 270 -14.41 2.15 7.25
CA GLU A 270 -14.96 1.45 8.42
C GLU A 270 -16.41 0.98 8.22
N ALA A 271 -17.26 1.80 7.60
CA ALA A 271 -18.65 1.47 7.31
C ALA A 271 -18.83 0.19 6.45
N PHE A 272 -17.81 -0.23 5.69
CA PHE A 272 -17.83 -1.49 4.95
C PHE A 272 -17.92 -2.71 5.89
N LEU A 273 -17.35 -2.63 7.09
CA LEU A 273 -17.34 -3.72 8.06
C LEU A 273 -18.71 -3.95 8.72
N GLU A 274 -19.65 -3.02 8.55
CA GLU A 274 -21.03 -3.14 9.04
C GLU A 274 -21.94 -3.89 8.06
N LEU A 275 -21.50 -4.09 6.81
CA LEU A 275 -22.28 -4.81 5.80
C LEU A 275 -22.32 -6.32 6.08
N PRO A 276 -23.37 -7.05 5.66
CA PRO A 276 -23.41 -8.51 5.67
C PRO A 276 -22.28 -9.15 4.86
N ALA A 277 -21.91 -10.40 5.18
CA ALA A 277 -20.81 -11.11 4.52
C ALA A 277 -20.94 -11.17 2.99
N SER A 278 -22.14 -11.47 2.48
CA SER A 278 -22.43 -11.54 1.04
C SER A 278 -22.17 -10.20 0.34
N GLU A 279 -22.61 -9.09 0.93
CA GLU A 279 -22.40 -7.74 0.39
C GLU A 279 -20.91 -7.35 0.43
N ARG A 280 -20.20 -7.69 1.51
CA ARG A 280 -18.74 -7.46 1.60
C ARG A 280 -17.98 -8.24 0.53
N GLN A 281 -18.33 -9.50 0.33
CA GLN A 281 -17.74 -10.36 -0.70
C GLN A 281 -18.02 -9.84 -2.11
N GLN A 282 -19.27 -9.46 -2.40
CA GLN A 282 -19.64 -8.87 -3.69
C GLN A 282 -18.92 -7.55 -3.94
N HIS A 283 -18.83 -6.66 -2.95
CA HIS A 283 -18.12 -5.39 -3.07
C HIS A 283 -16.63 -5.60 -3.37
N LEU A 284 -15.96 -6.53 -2.67
CA LEU A 284 -14.55 -6.83 -2.92
C LEU A 284 -14.33 -7.50 -4.28
N LEU A 285 -15.24 -8.35 -4.74
CA LEU A 285 -15.17 -8.91 -6.09
C LEU A 285 -15.26 -7.79 -7.14
N GLN A 286 -16.22 -6.87 -6.96
CA GLN A 286 -16.47 -5.76 -7.87
C GLN A 286 -15.41 -4.65 -7.82
N THR A 287 -14.72 -4.43 -6.70
CA THR A 287 -13.76 -3.32 -6.56
C THR A 287 -12.31 -3.77 -6.54
N ARG A 288 -12.04 -4.99 -6.08
CA ARG A 288 -10.69 -5.56 -5.87
C ARG A 288 -10.43 -6.87 -6.61
N GLY A 289 -11.45 -7.47 -7.23
CA GLY A 289 -11.30 -8.66 -8.08
C GLY A 289 -11.19 -9.99 -7.31
N PHE A 290 -11.57 -10.04 -6.04
CA PHE A 290 -11.53 -11.29 -5.26
C PHE A 290 -12.72 -11.45 -4.31
N THR A 291 -13.07 -12.70 -4.02
CA THR A 291 -14.05 -13.05 -2.97
C THR A 291 -13.33 -13.24 -1.63
N CYS A 292 -13.76 -12.52 -0.59
CA CYS A 292 -13.13 -12.60 0.72
C CYS A 292 -13.48 -13.91 1.45
N LEU A 293 -12.44 -14.66 1.83
CA LEU A 293 -12.53 -15.92 2.58
C LEU A 293 -11.93 -15.81 4.00
N CYS A 294 -11.86 -14.61 4.56
CA CYS A 294 -11.32 -14.41 5.91
C CYS A 294 -12.19 -15.10 6.97
N GLU A 295 -11.63 -15.33 8.17
CA GLU A 295 -12.30 -16.01 9.28
C GLU A 295 -13.70 -15.44 9.58
N ARG A 296 -13.85 -14.11 9.55
CA ARG A 296 -15.15 -13.47 9.77
C ARG A 296 -16.17 -13.81 8.68
N CYS A 297 -15.77 -13.75 7.40
CA CYS A 297 -16.66 -14.11 6.29
C CYS A 297 -17.02 -15.59 6.33
N ALA A 298 -16.05 -16.49 6.56
CA ALA A 298 -16.32 -17.92 6.67
C ALA A 298 -17.33 -18.22 7.78
N ARG A 299 -17.17 -17.58 8.96
CA ARG A 299 -18.10 -17.73 10.08
C ARG A 299 -19.49 -17.18 9.79
N GLU A 300 -19.61 -16.04 9.11
CA GLU A 300 -20.89 -15.39 8.81
C GLU A 300 -21.65 -16.04 7.64
N SER A 301 -20.94 -16.62 6.66
CA SER A 301 -21.55 -17.28 5.49
C SER A 301 -21.97 -18.73 5.74
N GLY A 302 -21.57 -19.34 6.85
CA GLY A 302 -21.87 -20.74 7.16
C GLY A 302 -21.08 -21.76 6.32
N GLU A 303 -20.09 -21.31 5.55
CA GLU A 303 -19.20 -22.17 4.75
C GLU A 303 -18.04 -22.71 5.62
N GLN A 304 -17.74 -24.01 5.53
CA GLN A 304 -16.63 -24.63 6.25
C GLN A 304 -15.26 -24.16 5.72
N LYS A 305 -14.31 -23.98 6.64
CA LYS A 305 -12.97 -23.39 6.44
C LYS A 305 -12.24 -23.94 5.20
N LEU A 306 -11.97 -23.07 4.22
CA LEU A 306 -10.73 -23.14 3.46
C LEU A 306 -9.67 -22.39 4.26
N GLU A 307 -8.57 -23.04 4.64
CA GLU A 307 -7.50 -22.39 5.39
C GLU A 307 -6.90 -21.22 4.57
N TYR A 308 -7.19 -20.00 5.02
CA TYR A 308 -6.48 -18.82 4.56
C TYR A 308 -5.05 -18.86 5.10
N GLY A 309 -4.11 -19.41 4.33
CA GLY A 309 -2.68 -19.49 4.71
C GLY A 309 -2.11 -20.89 4.90
N GLY A 310 -2.82 -21.96 4.49
CA GLY A 310 -2.24 -23.31 4.47
C GLY A 310 -1.07 -23.40 3.50
N LYS A 311 0.10 -23.87 3.98
CA LYS A 311 1.17 -24.34 3.08
C LYS A 311 0.69 -25.61 2.39
N LEU A 312 0.88 -25.70 1.09
CA LEU A 312 0.73 -26.96 0.36
C LEU A 312 1.72 -27.98 0.92
N THR A 313 1.24 -28.92 1.73
CA THR A 313 1.93 -30.21 1.90
C THR A 313 1.29 -31.19 0.93
N ALA A 314 2.07 -31.60 -0.07
CA ALA A 314 1.68 -32.70 -0.95
C ALA A 314 1.50 -33.99 -0.13
N ASP A 315 0.39 -34.68 -0.40
CA ASP A 315 0.01 -36.03 0.03
C ASP A 315 0.08 -36.38 1.53
N SER A 316 -1.09 -36.66 2.12
CA SER A 316 -1.63 -38.03 2.12
C SER A 316 -2.83 -38.18 3.06
N ASP A 317 -3.82 -38.93 2.59
CA ASP A 317 -4.70 -39.72 3.45
C ASP A 317 -3.88 -40.46 4.53
N LYS A 318 -4.17 -40.20 5.80
CA LYS A 318 -4.37 -41.22 6.84
C LYS A 318 -4.72 -40.60 8.20
N SER A 319 -5.72 -41.20 8.81
CA SER A 319 -6.09 -41.12 10.22
C SER A 319 -4.89 -41.19 11.18
N ALA A 320 -4.78 -40.24 12.12
CA ALA A 320 -4.33 -40.49 13.49
C ALA A 320 -4.40 -39.23 14.39
N GLN A 321 -5.20 -39.36 15.45
CA GLN A 321 -4.88 -39.06 16.85
C GLN A 321 -4.46 -37.63 17.27
N LEU A 322 -5.31 -37.08 18.15
CA LEU A 322 -5.01 -35.99 19.06
C LEU A 322 -3.74 -36.26 19.90
N SER A 323 -2.87 -35.25 20.03
CA SER A 323 -2.23 -34.93 21.31
C SER A 323 -1.56 -33.53 21.34
N SER A 324 -1.79 -32.84 22.47
CA SER A 324 -1.06 -31.68 23.06
C SER A 324 -0.92 -30.40 22.23
N GLY A 325 -1.32 -29.18 22.64
CA GLY A 325 -1.66 -28.64 23.96
C GLY A 325 -0.96 -27.27 24.10
N CYS A 326 -1.71 -26.17 23.96
CA CYS A 326 -1.30 -24.84 24.44
C CYS A 326 -2.33 -24.38 25.48
N GLY A 327 -1.89 -24.34 26.74
CA GLY A 327 -2.74 -24.33 27.94
C GLY A 327 -3.21 -22.95 28.42
N THR A 328 -3.75 -22.09 27.57
CA THR A 328 -4.30 -20.80 28.03
C THR A 328 -5.66 -20.40 27.47
N CYS A 329 -6.26 -21.18 26.57
CA CYS A 329 -7.60 -20.88 26.05
C CYS A 329 -8.62 -21.93 26.51
N ARG A 330 -9.18 -21.75 27.72
CA ARG A 330 -10.37 -22.49 28.16
C ARG A 330 -11.59 -21.96 27.39
N VAL A 331 -12.00 -22.66 26.34
CA VAL A 331 -13.39 -22.62 25.86
C VAL A 331 -14.11 -23.80 26.48
N GLN A 332 -15.12 -23.53 27.30
CA GLN A 332 -15.93 -24.57 27.96
C GLN A 332 -16.64 -25.42 26.90
N SER A 333 -16.31 -26.72 26.86
CA SER A 333 -17.08 -27.71 26.12
C SER A 333 -18.33 -28.07 26.92
N ILE A 334 -19.52 -27.83 26.37
CA ILE A 334 -20.75 -28.42 26.87
C ILE A 334 -21.04 -29.63 25.98
N TYR A 335 -20.65 -30.83 26.45
CA TYR A 335 -21.24 -32.07 25.96
C TYR A 335 -22.59 -32.24 26.63
N GLY A 336 -23.65 -32.28 25.82
CA GLY A 336 -24.98 -32.77 26.18
C GLY A 336 -25.37 -33.88 25.21
N THR A 337 -25.50 -35.08 25.75
CA THR A 337 -25.71 -36.38 25.08
C THR A 337 -27.16 -36.63 24.66
N GLY A 338 -27.33 -37.36 23.54
CA GLY A 338 -28.46 -38.24 23.22
C GLY A 338 -29.70 -37.53 22.63
N ILE A 339 -30.53 -38.13 21.78
CA ILE A 339 -30.81 -39.53 21.41
C ILE A 339 -31.52 -39.47 20.05
N GLY A 340 -31.34 -40.47 19.17
CA GLY A 340 -32.42 -40.92 18.29
C GLY A 340 -32.17 -40.91 16.78
N GLU A 341 -31.64 -42.02 16.28
CA GLU A 341 -31.85 -42.47 14.90
C GLU A 341 -33.35 -42.60 14.60
N ARG A 342 -33.77 -42.16 13.41
CA ARG A 342 -34.83 -42.82 12.64
C ARG A 342 -34.70 -42.49 11.17
N GLU A 343 -34.42 -43.51 10.38
CA GLU A 343 -34.69 -43.58 8.96
C GLU A 343 -36.19 -43.38 8.67
N SER A 344 -36.55 -42.64 7.62
CA SER A 344 -37.42 -43.17 6.55
C SER A 344 -37.57 -42.18 5.39
N LYS A 345 -37.18 -42.67 4.21
CA LYS A 345 -37.78 -42.50 2.89
C LYS A 345 -39.06 -41.66 2.74
N ARG A 346 -39.08 -40.96 1.59
CA ARG A 346 -40.15 -40.81 0.57
C ARG A 346 -40.98 -39.52 0.50
N ASP A 347 -40.96 -39.02 -0.73
CA ASP A 347 -42.07 -38.55 -1.58
C ASP A 347 -42.28 -37.06 -1.88
N TYR A 348 -42.43 -36.89 -3.20
CA TYR A 348 -42.79 -35.79 -4.09
C TYR A 348 -43.95 -34.86 -3.67
N ALA A 349 -43.91 -33.67 -4.30
CA ALA A 349 -45.00 -32.71 -4.57
C ALA A 349 -45.50 -31.90 -3.35
N GLN A 350 -45.73 -30.58 -3.43
CA GLN A 350 -46.08 -29.66 -4.53
C GLN A 350 -45.31 -28.35 -4.43
#